data_AF-A0A4Z0F7P6-F1
#
_entry.id   AF-A0A4Z0F7P6-F1
#
_cell.length_a   1.000
_cell.length_b   1.000
_cell.length_c   1.000
_cell.angle_alpha   90.00
_cell.angle_beta   90.00
_cell.angle_gamma   90.00
#
_symmetry.space_group_name_H-M   'P 1'
#
loop_
_entity.id
_entity.type
_entity.pdbx_description
1 polymer ?
#
loop_
_entity_poly.entity_id
_entity_poly.type
_entity_poly.pdbx_seq_one_letter_code
_entity_poly.pdbx_strand_id
1 'polypeptide(L)'
;MAYQTGTVNDFVALRTELFNFAQAQGYTLIGGKMLQKGDVYAEFEASTTAWLRMRGGTGEDGSGNPTGAPHNRYAYLMNPAFGINFTWPITYFFHYTASPDELFCFIEYNNGYSQHLLIGEINKAANFTGGGYYSASVGSFSSLSPFQNTPADLRIRLNRYCASSGSCYELIPFQGGFSTTGGTQFAGSYLHAETGGRTWWETSLGSSGTIFTLMPGSLYELRLRSLNPWNQGMNLVPWYLFGQASSGNLIVLGEIAHLRFCRLRNYNLGDVITIGADQWKLYPVLLKNAAVPDPPTGGSGMSSNYHSGDYGLAVRYDGP
;
A
#
# COMPACT_ATOMS: atom_id res chain seq x y z
N MET A 1 -3.49 15.50 13.58
CA MET A 1 -3.44 14.13 13.04
C MET A 1 -3.89 13.21 14.17
N ALA A 2 -4.17 11.95 13.91
CA ALA A 2 -4.55 11.00 14.94
C ALA A 2 -3.71 9.74 14.79
N TYR A 3 -3.34 9.16 15.92
CA TYR A 3 -2.52 7.96 15.96
C TYR A 3 -3.05 7.00 17.03
N GLN A 4 -3.10 5.71 16.69
CA GLN A 4 -3.47 4.65 17.64
C GLN A 4 -2.56 3.45 17.43
N THR A 5 -2.11 2.84 18.51
CA THR A 5 -1.35 1.58 18.46
C THR A 5 -1.80 0.64 19.57
N GLY A 6 -1.64 -0.65 19.31
CA GLY A 6 -1.99 -1.70 20.24
C GLY A 6 -1.66 -3.06 19.65
N THR A 7 -2.13 -4.10 20.32
CA THR A 7 -1.91 -5.49 19.89
C THR A 7 -3.23 -6.20 19.66
N VAL A 8 -3.26 -7.08 18.67
CA VAL A 8 -4.43 -7.91 18.34
C VAL A 8 -4.02 -9.36 18.14
N ASN A 9 -4.94 -10.30 18.40
CA ASN A 9 -4.69 -11.74 18.29
C ASN A 9 -5.15 -12.35 16.96
N ASP A 10 -5.88 -11.59 16.15
CA ASP A 10 -6.44 -12.04 14.88
C ASP A 10 -6.85 -10.83 14.00
N PHE A 11 -7.19 -11.07 12.74
CA PHE A 11 -7.59 -10.00 11.81
C PHE A 11 -9.01 -9.47 12.05
N VAL A 12 -9.88 -10.22 12.74
CA VAL A 12 -11.23 -9.74 13.08
C VAL A 12 -11.11 -8.64 14.14
N ALA A 13 -10.28 -8.85 15.16
CA ALA A 13 -9.90 -7.86 16.15
C ALA A 13 -9.20 -6.66 15.49
N LEU A 14 -8.27 -6.88 14.56
CA LEU A 14 -7.63 -5.79 13.81
C LEU A 14 -8.65 -4.92 13.07
N ARG A 15 -9.63 -5.54 12.41
CA ARG A 15 -10.69 -4.83 11.68
C ARG A 15 -11.56 -4.01 12.62
N THR A 16 -11.93 -4.58 13.77
CA THR A 16 -12.71 -3.86 14.79
C THR A 16 -11.97 -2.62 15.29
N GLU A 17 -10.68 -2.74 15.62
CA GLU A 17 -9.86 -1.61 16.05
C GLU A 17 -9.73 -0.55 14.94
N LEU A 18 -9.52 -0.98 13.68
CA LEU A 18 -9.48 -0.07 12.52
C LEU A 18 -10.79 0.69 12.34
N PHE A 19 -11.93 0.01 12.48
CA PHE A 19 -13.26 0.64 12.37
C PHE A 19 -13.55 1.61 13.49
N ASN A 20 -13.18 1.28 14.72
CA ASN A 20 -13.33 2.18 15.86
C ASN A 20 -12.48 3.44 15.66
N PHE A 21 -11.22 3.27 15.27
CA PHE A 21 -10.32 4.38 14.98
C PHE A 21 -10.85 5.26 13.83
N ALA A 22 -11.23 4.66 12.69
CA ALA A 22 -11.72 5.40 11.53
C ALA A 22 -13.02 6.17 11.82
N GLN A 23 -13.96 5.57 12.55
CA GLN A 23 -15.20 6.25 12.95
C GLN A 23 -14.94 7.45 13.87
N ALA A 24 -13.96 7.36 14.77
CA ALA A 24 -13.54 8.50 15.59
C ALA A 24 -12.97 9.65 14.74
N GLN A 25 -12.49 9.37 13.52
CA GLN A 25 -12.00 10.36 12.56
C GLN A 25 -13.06 10.79 11.53
N GLY A 26 -14.33 10.42 11.74
CA GLY A 26 -15.46 10.84 10.90
C GLY A 26 -15.70 9.99 9.65
N TYR A 27 -15.14 8.78 9.57
CA TYR A 27 -15.62 7.80 8.59
C TYR A 27 -16.97 7.24 9.02
N THR A 28 -17.88 7.07 8.06
CA THR A 28 -19.16 6.39 8.28
C THR A 28 -18.97 4.89 8.09
N LEU A 29 -19.38 4.08 9.07
CA LEU A 29 -19.44 2.63 8.92
C LEU A 29 -20.79 2.20 8.34
N ILE A 30 -20.79 1.74 7.10
CA ILE A 30 -21.98 1.28 6.37
C ILE A 30 -22.02 -0.25 6.35
N GLY A 31 -23.19 -0.82 6.66
CA GLY A 31 -23.42 -2.27 6.61
C GLY A 31 -22.51 -3.11 7.54
N GLY A 32 -21.85 -2.48 8.52
CA GLY A 32 -20.89 -3.14 9.41
C GLY A 32 -19.61 -3.63 8.73
N LYS A 33 -19.33 -3.15 7.51
CA LYS A 33 -18.16 -3.60 6.73
C LYS A 33 -17.52 -2.55 5.82
N MET A 34 -18.17 -1.42 5.55
CA MET A 34 -17.61 -0.39 4.67
C MET A 34 -17.32 0.90 5.42
N LEU A 35 -16.12 1.44 5.26
CA LEU A 35 -15.76 2.79 5.69
C LEU A 35 -15.97 3.76 4.53
N GLN A 36 -16.75 4.81 4.75
CA GLN A 36 -17.02 5.85 3.77
C GLN A 36 -16.63 7.23 4.30
N LYS A 37 -15.86 7.98 3.50
CA LYS A 37 -15.56 9.40 3.71
C LYS A 37 -15.10 10.03 2.40
N GLY A 38 -15.72 11.15 2.00
CA GLY A 38 -15.39 11.80 0.72
C GLY A 38 -15.53 10.84 -0.48
N ASP A 39 -14.51 10.81 -1.33
CA ASP A 39 -14.35 9.93 -2.49
C ASP A 39 -13.93 8.48 -2.12
N VAL A 40 -13.78 8.15 -0.82
CA VAL A 40 -13.38 6.82 -0.33
C VAL A 40 -14.60 5.99 0.06
N TYR A 41 -14.73 4.82 -0.58
CA TYR A 41 -15.70 3.76 -0.28
C TYR A 41 -14.94 2.44 -0.13
N ALA A 42 -14.52 2.12 1.09
CA ALA A 42 -13.65 0.97 1.37
C ALA A 42 -14.40 -0.12 2.13
N GLU A 43 -14.75 -1.22 1.46
CA GLU A 43 -15.28 -2.44 2.10
C GLU A 43 -14.13 -3.26 2.69
N PHE A 44 -14.34 -3.79 3.90
CA PHE A 44 -13.42 -4.66 4.63
C PHE A 44 -14.08 -5.94 5.11
N GLU A 45 -13.40 -7.04 4.84
CA GLU A 45 -13.75 -8.36 5.35
C GLU A 45 -12.53 -8.99 5.99
N ALA A 46 -12.74 -9.78 7.05
CA ALA A 46 -11.67 -10.45 7.76
C ALA A 46 -11.97 -11.95 7.90
N SER A 47 -10.97 -12.77 7.64
CA SER A 47 -10.88 -14.13 8.17
C SER A 47 -10.12 -14.07 9.49
N THR A 48 -10.47 -14.87 10.50
CA THR A 48 -9.79 -14.86 11.81
C THR A 48 -8.27 -14.82 11.67
N THR A 49 -7.65 -15.82 11.05
CA THR A 49 -6.18 -15.92 11.04
C THR A 49 -5.53 -15.74 9.67
N ALA A 50 -6.30 -15.65 8.58
CA ALA A 50 -5.72 -15.73 7.24
C ALA A 50 -5.55 -14.39 6.54
N TRP A 51 -6.48 -13.45 6.69
CA TRP A 51 -6.43 -12.17 5.99
C TRP A 51 -7.38 -11.13 6.56
N LEU A 52 -7.00 -9.87 6.36
CA LEU A 52 -7.90 -8.72 6.29
C LEU A 52 -7.86 -8.22 4.85
N ARG A 53 -9.01 -8.23 4.16
CA ARG A 53 -9.11 -7.85 2.75
C ARG A 53 -9.97 -6.62 2.57
N MET A 54 -9.62 -5.83 1.57
CA MET A 54 -10.25 -4.57 1.23
C MET A 54 -10.63 -4.50 -0.24
N ARG A 55 -11.79 -3.89 -0.52
CA ARG A 55 -12.24 -3.54 -1.88
C ARG A 55 -12.76 -2.11 -1.90
N GLY A 56 -12.24 -1.31 -2.83
CA GLY A 56 -12.69 0.06 -3.06
C GLY A 56 -13.79 0.16 -4.11
N GLY A 57 -14.60 1.21 -4.02
CA GLY A 57 -15.65 1.56 -4.98
C GLY A 57 -15.74 3.06 -5.26
N THR A 58 -16.71 3.43 -6.10
CA THR A 58 -17.11 4.83 -6.32
C THR A 58 -18.40 5.20 -5.58
N GLY A 59 -19.04 4.22 -4.94
CA GLY A 59 -20.29 4.36 -4.22
C GLY A 59 -20.63 3.09 -3.44
N GLU A 60 -21.87 3.01 -2.94
CA GLU A 60 -22.38 1.89 -2.17
C GLU A 60 -23.84 1.54 -2.53
N ASP A 61 -24.31 0.36 -2.15
CA ASP A 61 -25.63 -0.20 -2.53
C ASP A 61 -26.70 -0.17 -1.42
N GLY A 62 -26.45 0.54 -0.33
CA GLY A 62 -27.25 0.60 0.89
C GLY A 62 -26.96 -0.52 1.90
N SER A 63 -26.22 -1.56 1.50
CA SER A 63 -25.88 -2.72 2.34
C SER A 63 -24.38 -2.80 2.66
N GLY A 64 -23.63 -1.74 2.36
CA GLY A 64 -22.18 -1.68 2.53
C GLY A 64 -21.41 -2.50 1.49
N ASN A 65 -21.98 -2.81 0.33
CA ASN A 65 -21.22 -3.32 -0.81
C ASN A 65 -20.83 -2.17 -1.75
N PRO A 66 -19.59 -2.16 -2.27
CA PRO A 66 -19.13 -1.12 -3.18
C PRO A 66 -19.81 -1.24 -4.54
N THR A 67 -20.27 -0.11 -5.06
CA THR A 67 -20.68 0.05 -6.46
C THR A 67 -19.55 0.71 -7.25
N GLY A 68 -19.54 0.52 -8.58
CA GLY A 68 -18.54 1.12 -9.47
C GLY A 68 -17.08 0.69 -9.21
N ALA A 69 -16.86 -0.36 -8.41
CA ALA A 69 -15.53 -0.93 -8.16
C ALA A 69 -14.84 -1.24 -9.50
N PRO A 70 -13.52 -0.99 -9.62
CA PRO A 70 -12.81 -1.21 -10.88
C PRO A 70 -12.98 -2.67 -11.31
N HIS A 71 -12.93 -3.59 -10.34
CA HIS A 71 -12.97 -5.02 -10.57
C HIS A 71 -13.40 -5.82 -9.31
N ASN A 72 -13.86 -7.07 -9.48
CA ASN A 72 -14.23 -8.01 -8.40
C ASN A 72 -13.01 -8.62 -7.67
N ARG A 73 -12.11 -7.81 -7.14
CA ARG A 73 -10.88 -8.28 -6.48
C ARG A 73 -10.50 -7.42 -5.29
N TYR A 74 -9.58 -7.94 -4.48
CA TYR A 74 -9.24 -7.39 -3.16
C TYR A 74 -7.75 -7.08 -3.02
N ALA A 75 -7.46 -6.12 -2.13
CA ALA A 75 -6.15 -5.87 -1.55
C ALA A 75 -6.11 -6.47 -0.13
N TYR A 76 -4.99 -7.02 0.33
CA TYR A 76 -4.92 -7.79 1.57
C TYR A 76 -3.77 -7.39 2.48
N LEU A 77 -4.02 -7.45 3.79
CA LEU A 77 -3.06 -7.97 4.76
C LEU A 77 -3.25 -9.50 4.82
N MET A 78 -2.16 -10.26 4.83
CA MET A 78 -2.24 -11.72 4.66
C MET A 78 -1.37 -12.50 5.66
N ASN A 79 -1.81 -13.70 6.02
CA ASN A 79 -1.08 -14.69 6.80
C ASN A 79 -1.34 -16.12 6.25
N PRO A 80 -0.29 -16.88 5.88
CA PRO A 80 1.08 -16.42 5.76
C PRO A 80 1.20 -15.41 4.62
N ALA A 81 1.97 -14.35 4.83
CA ALA A 81 2.46 -13.53 3.72
C ALA A 81 3.93 -13.84 3.50
N PHE A 82 4.36 -13.90 2.24
CA PHE A 82 5.77 -14.15 1.91
C PHE A 82 6.30 -15.50 2.41
N GLY A 83 5.42 -16.49 2.60
CA GLY A 83 5.76 -17.76 3.24
C GLY A 83 6.07 -17.66 4.74
N ILE A 84 5.77 -16.52 5.36
CA ILE A 84 6.01 -16.23 6.78
C ILE A 84 4.66 -16.22 7.49
N ASN A 85 4.50 -17.15 8.44
CA ASN A 85 3.33 -17.19 9.32
C ASN A 85 3.44 -16.14 10.42
N PHE A 86 2.35 -15.49 10.76
CA PHE A 86 2.30 -14.55 11.87
C PHE A 86 2.42 -15.28 13.20
N THR A 87 3.26 -14.75 14.08
CA THR A 87 3.20 -15.02 15.52
C THR A 87 2.30 -13.97 16.13
N TRP A 88 1.11 -14.39 16.57
CA TRP A 88 0.19 -13.54 17.29
C TRP A 88 0.59 -13.45 18.78
N PRO A 89 0.29 -12.34 19.48
CA PRO A 89 -0.31 -11.12 18.95
C PRO A 89 0.64 -10.34 18.03
N ILE A 90 0.06 -9.61 17.08
CA ILE A 90 0.77 -8.63 16.26
C ILE A 90 0.49 -7.22 16.77
N THR A 91 1.39 -6.29 16.48
CA THR A 91 1.21 -4.87 16.80
C THR A 91 0.61 -4.15 15.59
N TYR A 92 -0.34 -3.26 15.81
CA TYR A 92 -0.87 -2.36 14.78
C TYR A 92 -0.50 -0.91 15.05
N PHE A 93 -0.46 -0.12 13.99
CA PHE A 93 -0.22 1.32 14.01
C PHE A 93 -1.17 1.99 13.02
N PHE A 94 -2.16 2.71 13.53
CA PHE A 94 -3.08 3.49 12.73
C PHE A 94 -2.66 4.96 12.75
N HIS A 95 -2.71 5.58 11.58
CA HIS A 95 -2.52 7.00 11.40
C HIS A 95 -3.68 7.56 10.61
N TYR A 96 -4.17 8.72 11.01
CA TYR A 96 -5.09 9.49 10.22
C TYR A 96 -4.62 10.94 10.11
N THR A 97 -4.65 11.47 8.90
CA THR A 97 -4.40 12.88 8.64
C THR A 97 -5.56 13.45 7.83
N ALA A 98 -5.92 14.70 8.13
CA ALA A 98 -6.92 15.46 7.38
C ALA A 98 -6.23 16.38 6.36
N SER A 99 -6.99 16.81 5.35
CA SER A 99 -6.53 17.72 4.29
C SER A 99 -5.28 17.23 3.53
N PRO A 100 -5.39 16.21 2.67
CA PRO A 100 -6.58 15.36 2.43
C PRO A 100 -6.78 14.30 3.52
N ASP A 101 -7.97 13.67 3.51
CA ASP A 101 -8.31 12.56 4.40
C ASP A 101 -7.53 11.29 4.02
N GLU A 102 -6.54 10.91 4.83
CA GLU A 102 -5.71 9.73 4.60
C GLU A 102 -5.63 8.87 5.87
N LEU A 103 -5.96 7.58 5.73
CA LEU A 103 -5.92 6.57 6.78
C LEU A 103 -4.88 5.50 6.43
N PHE A 104 -3.91 5.32 7.31
CA PHE A 104 -2.85 4.34 7.15
C PHE A 104 -2.89 3.31 8.26
N CYS A 105 -2.85 2.04 7.90
CA CYS A 105 -2.68 0.91 8.80
C CYS A 105 -1.35 0.22 8.48
N PHE A 106 -0.47 0.18 9.48
CA PHE A 106 0.73 -0.65 9.45
C PHE A 106 0.61 -1.72 10.53
N ILE A 107 1.11 -2.91 10.23
CA ILE A 107 1.25 -3.97 11.23
C ILE A 107 2.71 -4.38 11.37
N GLU A 108 3.07 -4.84 12.56
CA GLU A 108 4.34 -5.50 12.84
C GLU A 108 4.11 -6.90 13.42
N TYR A 109 4.81 -7.89 12.87
CA TYR A 109 4.79 -9.28 13.31
C TYR A 109 6.19 -9.88 13.29
N ASN A 110 6.39 -10.97 14.04
CA ASN A 110 7.63 -11.75 14.06
C ASN A 110 8.92 -10.91 14.24
N ASN A 111 8.87 -9.89 15.12
CA ASN A 111 10.00 -9.04 15.44
C ASN A 111 10.59 -8.32 14.21
N GLY A 112 9.81 -7.40 13.63
CA GLY A 112 10.26 -6.48 12.58
C GLY A 112 9.72 -6.72 11.17
N TYR A 113 8.92 -7.78 10.92
CA TYR A 113 8.19 -7.87 9.66
C TYR A 113 6.99 -6.94 9.66
N SER A 114 6.71 -6.32 8.52
CA SER A 114 5.63 -5.36 8.36
C SER A 114 4.82 -5.58 7.09
N GLN A 115 3.55 -5.20 7.18
CA GLN A 115 2.63 -5.04 6.05
C GLN A 115 1.82 -3.76 6.28
N HIS A 116 1.22 -3.27 5.19
CA HIS A 116 0.43 -2.05 5.16
C HIS A 116 -0.92 -2.27 4.49
N LEU A 117 -1.89 -1.46 4.91
CA LEU A 117 -3.16 -1.23 4.25
C LEU A 117 -3.47 0.26 4.35
N LEU A 118 -3.69 0.92 3.20
CA LEU A 118 -3.85 2.36 3.11
C LEU A 118 -5.12 2.70 2.32
N ILE A 119 -5.88 3.66 2.82
CA ILE A 119 -6.99 4.29 2.09
C ILE A 119 -6.94 5.80 2.29
N GLY A 120 -7.45 6.56 1.34
CA GLY A 120 -7.52 8.00 1.50
C GLY A 120 -7.89 8.72 0.21
N GLU A 121 -7.90 10.04 0.27
CA GLU A 121 -7.99 10.89 -0.90
C GLU A 121 -6.60 11.43 -1.25
N ILE A 122 -6.28 11.49 -2.53
CA ILE A 122 -5.05 12.14 -2.98
C ILE A 122 -5.22 13.66 -2.95
N ASN A 123 -4.11 14.37 -2.77
CA ASN A 123 -4.05 15.79 -3.12
C ASN A 123 -4.01 15.90 -4.65
N LYS A 124 -5.14 16.21 -5.27
CA LYS A 124 -5.35 16.16 -6.73
C LYS A 124 -4.52 17.23 -7.44
N ALA A 125 -3.88 16.85 -8.55
CA ALA A 125 -3.12 17.80 -9.39
C ALA A 125 -4.01 18.66 -10.30
N ALA A 126 -5.27 18.28 -10.47
CA ALA A 126 -6.26 18.96 -11.29
C ALA A 126 -7.68 18.67 -10.79
N ASN A 127 -8.66 19.39 -11.33
CA ASN A 127 -10.07 19.17 -11.01
C ASN A 127 -10.61 18.00 -11.85
N PHE A 128 -10.73 16.83 -11.24
CA PHE A 128 -11.43 15.66 -11.79
C PHE A 128 -12.29 15.00 -10.72
N THR A 129 -13.29 14.22 -11.15
CA THR A 129 -14.13 13.40 -10.26
C THR A 129 -13.33 12.25 -9.68
N GLY A 130 -13.62 11.87 -8.43
CA GLY A 130 -12.88 10.84 -7.72
C GLY A 130 -11.55 11.36 -7.17
N GLY A 131 -10.83 10.54 -6.43
CA GLY A 131 -9.65 10.93 -5.66
C GLY A 131 -9.30 9.89 -4.61
N GLY A 132 -10.26 9.01 -4.29
CA GLY A 132 -10.09 7.86 -3.42
C GLY A 132 -9.05 6.88 -3.96
N TYR A 133 -8.06 6.57 -3.14
CA TYR A 133 -7.02 5.59 -3.39
C TYR A 133 -7.08 4.46 -2.37
N TYR A 134 -6.57 3.31 -2.79
CA TYR A 134 -6.54 2.08 -2.01
C TYR A 134 -5.20 1.40 -2.25
N SER A 135 -4.57 0.87 -1.20
CA SER A 135 -3.32 0.12 -1.31
C SER A 135 -3.20 -0.92 -0.19
N ALA A 136 -2.64 -2.10 -0.48
CA ALA A 136 -2.18 -3.02 0.55
C ALA A 136 -0.94 -3.79 0.08
N SER A 137 -0.25 -4.45 1.01
CA SER A 137 0.98 -5.21 0.72
C SER A 137 0.78 -6.41 -0.23
N VAL A 138 -0.46 -6.85 -0.44
CA VAL A 138 -0.80 -8.01 -1.30
C VAL A 138 -2.05 -7.72 -2.14
N GLY A 139 -2.02 -8.08 -3.43
CA GLY A 139 -3.16 -8.03 -4.36
C GLY A 139 -3.68 -9.41 -4.80
N SER A 140 -4.91 -9.47 -5.33
CA SER A 140 -5.62 -10.72 -5.66
C SER A 140 -5.31 -11.32 -7.04
N PHE A 141 -5.41 -12.66 -7.13
CA PHE A 141 -5.49 -13.48 -8.35
C PHE A 141 -6.92 -13.97 -8.58
N SER A 142 -7.41 -13.92 -9.82
CA SER A 142 -8.83 -14.09 -10.14
C SER A 142 -9.41 -15.51 -10.05
N SER A 143 -8.68 -16.53 -9.60
CA SER A 143 -9.23 -17.91 -9.60
C SER A 143 -8.69 -18.83 -8.51
N LEU A 144 -7.71 -18.40 -7.71
CA LEU A 144 -7.09 -19.25 -6.71
C LEU A 144 -7.09 -18.53 -5.37
N SER A 145 -7.53 -19.27 -4.36
CA SER A 145 -7.17 -19.06 -2.96
C SER A 145 -5.73 -18.50 -2.89
N PRO A 146 -5.48 -17.33 -2.27
CA PRO A 146 -4.15 -16.69 -2.26
C PRO A 146 -3.05 -17.56 -1.63
N PHE A 147 -3.45 -18.70 -1.06
CA PHE A 147 -2.66 -19.73 -0.39
C PHE A 147 -1.85 -20.66 -1.31
N GLN A 148 -2.04 -20.62 -2.64
CA GLN A 148 -1.49 -21.67 -3.51
C GLN A 148 -0.10 -21.42 -4.08
N ASN A 149 0.49 -20.25 -3.92
CA ASN A 149 1.81 -20.01 -4.49
C ASN A 149 2.88 -20.13 -3.43
N THR A 150 3.66 -21.21 -3.56
CA THR A 150 4.98 -21.31 -2.96
C THR A 150 5.76 -20.01 -3.27
N PRO A 151 6.52 -19.45 -2.31
CA PRO A 151 7.24 -18.18 -2.44
C PRO A 151 8.31 -18.08 -3.55
N ALA A 152 8.30 -18.97 -4.54
CA ALA A 152 9.38 -19.20 -5.48
C ALA A 152 9.77 -17.95 -6.28
N ASP A 153 8.91 -16.94 -6.44
CA ASP A 153 9.17 -15.77 -7.29
C ASP A 153 8.83 -14.41 -6.66
N LEU A 154 8.93 -14.29 -5.33
CA LEU A 154 8.89 -12.99 -4.69
C LEU A 154 10.04 -12.10 -5.17
N ARG A 155 9.71 -10.92 -5.70
CA ARG A 155 10.69 -9.93 -6.17
C ARG A 155 10.35 -8.56 -5.61
N ILE A 156 11.12 -8.11 -4.62
CA ILE A 156 11.00 -6.75 -4.07
C ILE A 156 11.91 -5.85 -4.89
N ARG A 157 11.37 -5.14 -5.88
CA ARG A 157 12.18 -4.24 -6.72
C ARG A 157 11.48 -2.91 -6.95
N LEU A 158 12.24 -1.83 -6.86
CA LEU A 158 11.82 -0.50 -7.32
C LEU A 158 11.77 -0.39 -8.86
N ASN A 159 12.33 -1.36 -9.60
CA ASN A 159 12.64 -1.24 -11.04
C ASN A 159 12.45 -2.56 -11.82
N ARG A 160 11.57 -3.47 -11.40
CA ARG A 160 11.37 -4.69 -12.21
C ARG A 160 9.99 -5.32 -12.08
N TYR A 161 9.50 -5.69 -13.25
CA TYR A 161 8.35 -6.54 -13.51
C TYR A 161 8.40 -7.84 -12.68
N CYS A 162 7.28 -8.17 -12.00
CA CYS A 162 7.02 -9.54 -11.56
C CYS A 162 6.53 -10.33 -12.77
N ALA A 163 7.37 -11.23 -13.29
CA ALA A 163 6.98 -12.12 -14.38
C ALA A 163 6.52 -13.45 -13.79
N SER A 164 5.43 -13.96 -14.37
CA SER A 164 4.88 -15.32 -14.28
C SER A 164 4.32 -15.79 -12.92
N SER A 165 3.00 -16.05 -12.92
CA SER A 165 2.25 -16.99 -12.07
C SER A 165 2.58 -16.99 -10.57
N GLY A 166 1.94 -16.10 -9.81
CA GLY A 166 1.95 -16.14 -8.34
C GLY A 166 1.51 -14.81 -7.72
N SER A 167 0.95 -14.84 -6.49
CA SER A 167 0.38 -13.69 -5.77
C SER A 167 1.11 -12.37 -6.04
N CYS A 168 0.36 -11.30 -6.38
CA CYS A 168 0.94 -10.01 -6.73
C CYS A 168 1.28 -9.30 -5.42
N TYR A 169 2.54 -9.32 -5.04
CA TYR A 169 2.99 -8.62 -3.84
C TYR A 169 3.31 -7.17 -4.18
N GLU A 170 2.80 -6.26 -3.38
CA GLU A 170 2.97 -4.82 -3.52
C GLU A 170 3.41 -4.22 -2.19
N LEU A 171 4.61 -4.59 -1.77
CA LEU A 171 5.21 -4.09 -0.52
C LEU A 171 5.39 -2.57 -0.51
N ILE A 172 5.44 -1.96 -1.69
CA ILE A 172 5.56 -0.52 -1.84
C ILE A 172 4.32 -0.05 -2.59
N PRO A 173 3.47 0.84 -2.01
CA PRO A 173 2.22 1.26 -2.62
C PRO A 173 2.37 1.72 -4.07
N PHE A 174 1.43 1.35 -4.94
CA PHE A 174 1.52 1.66 -6.37
C PHE A 174 2.85 1.24 -7.00
N GLN A 175 3.51 0.16 -6.57
CA GLN A 175 4.68 -0.42 -7.26
C GLN A 175 4.52 -1.90 -7.54
N GLY A 176 3.30 -2.44 -7.39
CA GLY A 176 2.97 -3.80 -7.74
C GLY A 176 3.16 -4.01 -9.24
N GLY A 177 3.85 -5.08 -9.62
CA GLY A 177 4.03 -5.40 -11.04
C GLY A 177 2.73 -5.86 -11.70
N PHE A 178 2.74 -5.87 -13.03
CA PHE A 178 1.60 -6.28 -13.85
C PHE A 178 1.49 -7.80 -14.01
N SER A 179 0.31 -8.26 -14.47
CA SER A 179 0.18 -9.58 -15.11
C SER A 179 0.48 -9.51 -16.60
N THR A 180 1.33 -10.39 -17.11
CA THR A 180 1.54 -10.59 -18.56
C THR A 180 0.45 -11.43 -19.23
N THR A 181 -0.51 -11.98 -18.47
CA THR A 181 -1.39 -13.04 -18.97
C THR A 181 -2.85 -12.69 -18.70
N GLY A 182 -3.49 -12.05 -19.68
CA GLY A 182 -4.95 -11.98 -19.82
C GLY A 182 -5.72 -11.64 -18.55
N GLY A 183 -5.66 -10.39 -18.10
CA GLY A 183 -6.73 -9.76 -17.31
C GLY A 183 -7.10 -10.37 -15.96
N THR A 184 -6.24 -11.15 -15.29
CA THR A 184 -6.60 -11.97 -14.11
C THR A 184 -5.82 -11.70 -12.81
N GLN A 185 -4.85 -10.78 -12.80
CA GLN A 185 -4.06 -10.46 -11.60
C GLN A 185 -4.08 -8.95 -11.37
N PHE A 186 -4.24 -8.52 -10.12
CA PHE A 186 -4.18 -7.10 -9.77
C PHE A 186 -3.12 -6.80 -8.73
N ALA A 187 -2.51 -5.62 -8.90
CA ALA A 187 -1.79 -4.95 -7.85
C ALA A 187 -2.72 -4.71 -6.64
N GLY A 188 -2.13 -4.66 -5.44
CA GLY A 188 -2.84 -4.31 -4.22
C GLY A 188 -3.26 -2.84 -4.16
N SER A 189 -2.98 -2.03 -5.21
CA SER A 189 -3.21 -0.60 -5.24
C SER A 189 -3.92 -0.11 -6.50
N TYR A 190 -4.84 0.82 -6.30
CA TYR A 190 -5.65 1.44 -7.35
C TYR A 190 -6.23 2.78 -6.89
N LEU A 191 -6.56 3.63 -7.85
CA LEU A 191 -7.03 5.01 -7.65
C LEU A 191 -8.25 5.27 -8.54
N HIS A 192 -9.31 5.82 -7.95
CA HIS A 192 -10.44 6.37 -8.69
C HIS A 192 -10.12 7.80 -9.13
N ALA A 193 -10.08 8.08 -10.42
CA ALA A 193 -9.96 9.44 -10.95
C ALA A 193 -10.47 9.50 -12.40
N GLU A 194 -11.51 10.30 -12.65
CA GLU A 194 -12.12 10.46 -13.97
C GLU A 194 -11.37 11.51 -14.80
N THR A 195 -10.24 11.13 -15.39
CA THR A 195 -9.40 12.01 -16.19
C THR A 195 -8.63 11.22 -17.25
N GLY A 196 -8.06 11.89 -18.25
CA GLY A 196 -7.25 11.24 -19.28
C GLY A 196 -7.98 10.12 -20.04
N GLY A 197 -9.32 10.16 -20.12
CA GLY A 197 -10.14 9.12 -20.72
C GLY A 197 -10.21 7.81 -19.93
N ARG A 198 -10.01 7.87 -18.61
CA ARG A 198 -10.07 6.73 -17.67
C ARG A 198 -10.93 7.07 -16.46
N THR A 199 -11.46 6.04 -15.81
CA THR A 199 -12.17 6.15 -14.52
C THR A 199 -11.30 5.60 -13.39
N TRP A 200 -10.64 4.47 -13.63
CA TRP A 200 -9.79 3.80 -12.67
C TRP A 200 -8.36 3.72 -13.18
N TRP A 201 -7.44 3.91 -12.24
CA TRP A 201 -6.00 3.91 -12.44
C TRP A 201 -5.41 2.78 -11.60
N GLU A 202 -4.76 1.81 -12.26
CA GLU A 202 -4.17 0.63 -11.62
C GLU A 202 -2.95 0.15 -12.41
N THR A 203 -2.12 -0.76 -11.88
CA THR A 203 -1.06 -1.38 -12.67
C THR A 203 -1.58 -2.61 -13.41
N SER A 204 -1.90 -2.49 -14.70
CA SER A 204 -2.25 -3.62 -15.58
C SER A 204 -1.50 -3.55 -16.92
N LEU A 205 -0.96 -4.67 -17.43
CA LEU A 205 -0.46 -4.75 -18.82
C LEU A 205 -1.64 -5.02 -19.77
N GLY A 206 -1.63 -4.36 -20.93
CA GLY A 206 -2.57 -4.63 -22.02
C GLY A 206 -3.99 -4.11 -21.81
N SER A 207 -4.28 -3.52 -20.64
CA SER A 207 -5.48 -2.74 -20.39
C SER A 207 -5.15 -1.25 -20.50
N SER A 208 -6.02 -0.50 -21.16
CA SER A 208 -5.98 0.94 -21.28
C SER A 208 -6.29 1.57 -19.91
N GLY A 209 -5.38 1.45 -18.92
CA GLY A 209 -5.68 1.77 -17.52
C GLY A 209 -4.48 2.10 -16.62
N THR A 210 -3.26 2.15 -17.17
CA THR A 210 -2.07 1.93 -16.35
C THR A 210 -1.60 3.17 -15.56
N ILE A 211 -1.50 3.03 -14.23
CA ILE A 211 -0.65 3.88 -13.37
C ILE A 211 0.79 3.57 -13.73
N PHE A 212 1.54 4.61 -14.12
CA PHE A 212 2.96 4.51 -14.45
C PHE A 212 3.78 5.08 -13.32
N THR A 213 3.83 4.33 -12.22
CA THR A 213 4.83 4.48 -11.16
C THR A 213 6.07 3.62 -11.41
N LEU A 214 6.00 2.70 -12.40
CA LEU A 214 6.96 1.61 -12.65
C LEU A 214 7.74 1.71 -13.97
N MET A 215 7.42 2.63 -14.89
CA MET A 215 8.28 2.82 -16.08
C MET A 215 9.58 3.53 -15.68
N PRO A 216 10.71 3.19 -16.32
CA PRO A 216 12.01 3.70 -15.90
C PRO A 216 12.01 5.22 -16.09
N GLY A 217 12.07 6.00 -15.01
CA GLY A 217 12.55 7.37 -15.16
C GLY A 217 11.97 8.50 -14.32
N SER A 218 11.00 8.32 -13.41
CA SER A 218 10.61 9.44 -12.54
C SER A 218 10.89 9.21 -11.05
N LEU A 219 10.26 8.22 -10.43
CA LEU A 219 10.38 8.02 -8.98
C LEU A 219 11.50 7.06 -8.59
N TYR A 220 11.94 6.15 -9.47
CA TYR A 220 13.08 5.26 -9.20
C TYR A 220 14.34 6.05 -8.82
N GLU A 221 14.70 7.03 -9.64
CA GLU A 221 15.86 7.89 -9.42
C GLU A 221 15.73 8.72 -8.13
N LEU A 222 14.56 9.26 -7.86
CA LEU A 222 14.31 10.04 -6.64
C LEU A 222 14.39 9.15 -5.39
N ARG A 223 13.84 7.93 -5.46
CA ARG A 223 13.87 6.95 -4.36
C ARG A 223 15.27 6.40 -4.12
N LEU A 224 16.07 6.16 -5.17
CA LEU A 224 17.49 5.82 -5.01
C LEU A 224 18.29 6.95 -4.34
N ARG A 225 17.92 8.22 -4.57
CA ARG A 225 18.55 9.40 -3.97
C ARG A 225 17.99 9.77 -2.59
N SER A 226 17.07 8.98 -2.04
CA SER A 226 16.59 9.18 -0.67
C SER A 226 17.68 8.98 0.37
N LEU A 227 18.77 8.28 0.05
CA LEU A 227 19.98 8.29 0.87
C LEU A 227 20.99 9.30 0.30
N ASN A 228 21.39 10.28 1.11
CA ASN A 228 22.40 11.24 0.74
C ASN A 228 23.79 10.57 0.72
N PRO A 229 24.51 10.54 -0.41
CA PRO A 229 25.79 9.85 -0.51
C PRO A 229 26.93 10.50 0.30
N TRP A 230 26.83 11.78 0.65
CA TRP A 230 27.89 12.50 1.38
C TRP A 230 27.87 12.26 2.89
N ASN A 231 26.68 12.24 3.49
CA ASN A 231 26.54 12.14 4.95
C ASN A 231 25.68 10.95 5.38
N GLN A 232 25.20 10.14 4.44
CA GLN A 232 24.28 9.02 4.68
C GLN A 232 22.98 9.44 5.40
N GLY A 233 22.63 10.73 5.31
CA GLY A 233 21.37 11.29 5.78
C GLY A 233 20.21 10.82 4.92
N MET A 234 19.04 10.70 5.53
CA MET A 234 17.81 10.28 4.86
C MET A 234 17.01 11.50 4.39
N ASN A 235 16.63 11.49 3.12
CA ASN A 235 15.68 12.41 2.52
C ASN A 235 14.34 11.70 2.33
N LEU A 236 13.26 12.38 2.69
CA LEU A 236 11.90 11.89 2.43
C LEU A 236 11.48 12.25 1.01
N VAL A 237 11.13 11.24 0.21
CA VAL A 237 10.72 11.41 -1.19
C VAL A 237 9.19 11.50 -1.27
N PRO A 238 8.62 12.60 -1.80
CA PRO A 238 7.18 12.76 -2.04
C PRO A 238 6.56 11.64 -2.88
N TRP A 239 5.27 11.36 -2.63
CA TRP A 239 4.56 10.26 -3.25
C TRP A 239 3.64 10.71 -4.38
N TYR A 240 4.23 11.18 -5.46
CA TYR A 240 3.47 11.56 -6.65
C TYR A 240 2.93 10.34 -7.40
N LEU A 241 1.71 10.48 -7.93
CA LEU A 241 1.05 9.49 -8.75
C LEU A 241 0.97 10.00 -10.19
N PHE A 242 1.56 9.23 -11.10
CA PHE A 242 1.54 9.50 -12.54
C PHE A 242 0.80 8.37 -13.25
N GLY A 243 0.01 8.72 -14.25
CA GLY A 243 -0.70 7.77 -15.09
C GLY A 243 -0.51 8.09 -16.56
N GLN A 244 -0.71 7.11 -17.44
CA GLN A 244 -0.79 7.37 -18.88
C GLN A 244 -2.26 7.45 -19.29
N ALA A 245 -2.66 8.57 -19.87
CA ALA A 245 -3.99 8.76 -20.45
C ALA A 245 -4.26 7.80 -21.62
N SER A 246 -5.52 7.69 -22.05
CA SER A 246 -5.92 6.91 -23.23
C SER A 246 -5.26 7.39 -24.53
N SER A 247 -4.84 8.65 -24.58
CA SER A 247 -4.06 9.23 -25.68
C SER A 247 -2.59 8.80 -25.71
N GLY A 248 -2.11 8.11 -24.67
CA GLY A 248 -0.70 7.74 -24.51
C GLY A 248 0.16 8.78 -23.78
N ASN A 249 -0.37 9.97 -23.48
CA ASN A 249 0.34 11.01 -22.74
C ASN A 249 0.44 10.67 -21.24
N LEU A 250 1.57 11.01 -20.63
CA LEU A 250 1.71 10.97 -19.17
C LEU A 250 1.01 12.17 -18.54
N ILE A 251 0.29 11.92 -17.46
CA ILE A 251 -0.41 12.93 -16.66
C ILE A 251 -0.06 12.78 -15.18
N VAL A 252 -0.07 13.90 -14.48
CA VAL A 252 0.04 13.94 -13.02
C VAL A 252 -1.37 13.83 -12.46
N LEU A 253 -1.61 12.84 -11.59
CA LEU A 253 -2.90 12.63 -10.94
C LEU A 253 -2.95 13.39 -9.62
N GLY A 254 -1.85 13.41 -8.89
CA GLY A 254 -1.75 14.05 -7.58
C GLY A 254 -0.64 13.44 -6.75
N GLU A 255 -0.77 13.54 -5.43
CA GLU A 255 0.13 12.93 -4.46
C GLU A 255 -0.61 12.31 -3.29
N ILE A 256 0.00 11.30 -2.67
CA ILE A 256 -0.36 10.87 -1.30
C ILE A 256 0.36 11.84 -0.35
N ALA A 257 -0.40 12.73 0.26
CA ALA A 257 0.12 13.94 0.88
C ALA A 257 0.95 13.66 2.13
N HIS A 258 0.56 12.65 2.92
CA HIS A 258 1.13 12.37 4.24
C HIS A 258 1.93 11.06 4.28
N LEU A 259 2.33 10.55 3.11
CA LEU A 259 3.22 9.39 2.94
C LEU A 259 4.47 9.75 2.15
N ARG A 260 5.64 9.25 2.57
CA ARG A 260 6.91 9.43 1.86
C ARG A 260 7.66 8.12 1.74
N PHE A 261 8.42 7.97 0.65
CA PHE A 261 9.42 6.91 0.57
C PHE A 261 10.71 7.35 1.26
N CYS A 262 11.40 6.41 1.91
CA CYS A 262 12.66 6.69 2.56
C CYS A 262 13.58 5.46 2.65
N ARG A 263 14.84 5.69 3.03
CA ARG A 263 15.86 4.65 3.31
C ARG A 263 16.17 4.64 4.80
N LEU A 264 15.77 3.59 5.48
CA LEU A 264 15.85 3.38 6.93
C LEU A 264 17.23 2.94 7.41
N ARG A 265 18.31 3.22 6.66
CA ARG A 265 19.66 2.70 6.93
C ARG A 265 20.03 2.81 8.42
N ASN A 266 19.82 3.99 8.99
CA ASN A 266 20.18 4.37 10.36
C ASN A 266 18.98 4.43 11.32
N TYR A 267 17.79 3.98 10.89
CA TYR A 267 16.54 4.11 11.64
C TYR A 267 15.82 2.77 11.81
N ASN A 268 15.18 2.55 12.95
CA ASN A 268 14.40 1.36 13.23
C ASN A 268 12.91 1.57 12.93
N LEU A 269 12.14 0.48 12.99
CA LEU A 269 10.69 0.55 12.91
C LEU A 269 10.17 1.41 14.06
N GLY A 270 9.26 2.34 13.75
CA GLY A 270 8.61 3.20 14.72
C GLY A 270 9.43 4.41 15.16
N ASP A 271 10.68 4.54 14.70
CA ASP A 271 11.46 5.75 14.90
C ASP A 271 10.71 6.96 14.32
N VAL A 272 10.87 8.10 14.99
CA VAL A 272 10.28 9.37 14.57
C VAL A 272 11.40 10.33 14.23
N ILE A 273 11.34 10.90 13.04
CA ILE A 273 12.26 11.97 12.61
C ILE A 273 11.51 13.31 12.54
N THR A 274 12.25 14.40 12.71
CA THR A 274 11.70 15.77 12.60
C THR A 274 12.32 16.46 11.39
N ILE A 275 11.48 17.00 10.50
CA ILE A 275 11.90 17.82 9.35
C ILE A 275 11.11 19.12 9.40
N GLY A 276 11.81 20.21 9.75
CA GLY A 276 11.14 21.49 10.01
C GLY A 276 10.16 21.36 11.18
N ALA A 277 8.89 21.72 10.94
CA ALA A 277 7.82 21.60 11.93
C ALA A 277 7.12 20.22 11.93
N ASP A 278 7.42 19.36 10.95
CA ASP A 278 6.74 18.09 10.76
C ASP A 278 7.52 16.94 11.40
N GLN A 279 6.78 16.01 12.03
CA GLN A 279 7.33 14.74 12.45
C GLN A 279 6.85 13.62 11.52
N TRP A 280 7.70 12.63 11.32
CA TRP A 280 7.43 11.49 10.45
C TRP A 280 7.81 10.20 11.15
N LYS A 281 6.86 9.27 11.24
CA LYS A 281 7.07 7.94 11.81
C LYS A 281 7.42 6.94 10.72
N LEU A 282 8.42 6.10 11.00
CA LEU A 282 9.09 5.28 9.99
C LEU A 282 8.69 3.81 10.07
N TYR A 283 8.43 3.19 8.92
CA TYR A 283 8.01 1.79 8.79
C TYR A 283 8.80 1.09 7.69
N PRO A 284 9.41 -0.09 7.93
CA PRO A 284 9.97 -0.90 6.85
C PRO A 284 8.86 -1.39 5.93
N VAL A 285 9.14 -1.54 4.64
CA VAL A 285 8.13 -2.06 3.70
C VAL A 285 7.93 -3.57 3.82
N LEU A 286 8.91 -4.31 4.39
CA LEU A 286 8.76 -5.71 4.78
C LEU A 286 9.58 -6.03 6.02
N LEU A 287 10.88 -6.24 5.89
CA LEU A 287 11.80 -6.48 7.01
C LEU A 287 13.06 -5.69 6.72
N LYS A 288 13.49 -4.89 7.70
CA LYS A 288 14.72 -4.13 7.57
C LYS A 288 15.93 -5.07 7.63
N ASN A 289 16.85 -4.92 6.67
CA ASN A 289 18.17 -5.51 6.72
C ASN A 289 19.22 -4.46 6.34
N ALA A 290 19.86 -3.86 7.35
CA ALA A 290 20.87 -2.83 7.13
C ALA A 290 22.17 -3.38 6.50
N ALA A 291 22.47 -4.69 6.62
CA ALA A 291 23.66 -5.29 6.04
C ALA A 291 23.53 -5.46 4.51
N VAL A 292 22.29 -5.53 4.00
CA VAL A 292 21.97 -5.67 2.58
C VAL A 292 20.95 -4.57 2.22
N PRO A 293 21.40 -3.31 2.01
CA PRO A 293 20.51 -2.15 1.87
C PRO A 293 19.50 -2.27 0.73
N ASP A 294 19.89 -2.91 -0.36
CA ASP A 294 19.00 -3.18 -1.48
C ASP A 294 18.46 -4.61 -1.40
N PRO A 295 17.15 -4.83 -1.58
CA PRO A 295 16.60 -6.17 -1.55
C PRO A 295 17.21 -7.05 -2.67
N PRO A 296 17.34 -8.38 -2.44
CA PRO A 296 18.03 -9.27 -3.37
C PRO A 296 17.48 -9.18 -4.79
N THR A 297 18.37 -9.00 -5.75
CA THR A 297 18.04 -8.79 -7.16
C THR A 297 18.00 -10.07 -7.99
N GLY A 298 17.41 -11.17 -7.51
CA GLY A 298 16.97 -12.28 -8.35
C GLY A 298 17.48 -13.67 -7.99
N GLY A 299 16.64 -14.64 -8.31
CA GLY A 299 16.78 -16.08 -8.09
C GLY A 299 15.38 -16.64 -7.93
N SER A 300 15.02 -17.66 -8.71
CA SER A 300 13.88 -18.51 -8.38
C SER A 300 14.19 -19.17 -7.04
N GLY A 301 13.44 -18.81 -6.01
CA GLY A 301 13.70 -19.17 -4.61
C GLY A 301 14.40 -18.04 -3.84
N MET A 302 13.61 -17.11 -3.29
CA MET A 302 14.05 -16.37 -2.11
C MET A 302 14.14 -17.36 -0.94
N SER A 303 15.33 -17.94 -0.72
CA SER A 303 15.60 -18.80 0.42
C SER A 303 15.63 -17.97 1.71
N SER A 304 14.73 -18.29 2.66
CA SER A 304 14.74 -17.96 4.10
C SER A 304 15.01 -16.52 4.59
N ASN A 305 15.29 -15.55 3.71
CA ASN A 305 15.74 -14.20 4.04
C ASN A 305 14.86 -13.14 3.34
N TYR A 306 13.55 -13.16 3.56
CA TYR A 306 12.68 -12.13 3.01
C TYR A 306 12.94 -10.79 3.70
N HIS A 307 13.58 -9.86 3.00
CA HIS A 307 13.80 -8.51 3.52
C HIS A 307 13.70 -7.48 2.41
N SER A 308 13.28 -6.28 2.79
CA SER A 308 13.21 -5.12 1.90
C SER A 308 14.51 -4.31 1.87
N GLY A 309 15.55 -4.81 2.53
CA GLY A 309 16.78 -4.05 2.73
C GLY A 309 16.50 -2.90 3.69
N ASP A 310 16.83 -1.68 3.35
CA ASP A 310 16.47 -0.51 4.15
C ASP A 310 15.32 0.31 3.53
N TYR A 311 14.57 -0.23 2.57
CA TYR A 311 13.38 0.47 2.05
C TYR A 311 12.32 0.65 3.14
N GLY A 312 11.80 1.87 3.22
CA GLY A 312 10.77 2.23 4.19
C GLY A 312 9.78 3.27 3.68
N LEU A 313 8.73 3.42 4.48
CA LEU A 313 7.68 4.42 4.36
C LEU A 313 7.75 5.32 5.59
N ALA A 314 7.54 6.62 5.38
CA ALA A 314 7.43 7.59 6.44
C ALA A 314 6.02 8.21 6.39
N VAL A 315 5.32 8.18 7.51
CA VAL A 315 3.95 8.70 7.64
C VAL A 315 3.99 9.93 8.54
N ARG A 316 3.30 10.99 8.16
CA ARG A 316 3.24 12.20 8.98
C ARG A 316 2.61 11.88 10.34
N TYR A 317 3.16 12.46 11.40
CA TYR A 317 2.88 12.09 12.78
C TYR A 317 2.93 13.33 13.69
N ASP A 318 2.14 13.37 14.76
CA ASP A 318 2.15 14.44 15.76
C ASP A 318 2.11 13.96 17.22
N GLY A 319 2.11 12.66 17.48
CA GLY A 319 2.06 12.10 18.83
C GLY A 319 0.82 11.24 19.10
N PRO A 320 0.80 10.49 20.22
CA PRO A 320 -0.42 9.91 20.79
C PRO A 320 -1.30 10.95 21.49
#